data_AF-A0A953UE84-F1
#
_entry.id   AF-A0A953UE84-F1
#
_cell.length_a   1.000
_cell.length_b   1.000
_cell.length_c   1.000
_cell.angle_alpha   90.00
_cell.angle_beta   90.00
_cell.angle_gamma   90.00
#
_symmetry.space_group_name_H-M   'P 1'
#
loop_
_entity.id
_entity.type
_entity.pdbx_description
1 polymer ?
#
loop_
_entity_poly.entity_id
_entity_poly.type
_entity_poly.pdbx_seq_one_letter_code
_entity_poly.pdbx_strand_id
1 'polypeptide(L)'
;MTTKSHGDPPFLTEAGWRPLLNGRDLSGWHADASVASEWFTSQGVTWKRVFSPTHLTAKAGPGDRIVNGKEGKTANLVSDERFGSFELYLEFLLAKGSYSGLFLHGLYEIQIFDSYGYNGAPTVGDCGAVYELSPPARNAARPPG
;
A
#
# COMPACT_ATOMS: atom_id res chain seq x y z
N MET A 1 -2.87 29.42 6.70
CA MET A 1 -3.44 28.06 6.57
C MET A 1 -2.29 27.14 6.18
N THR A 2 -1.69 26.47 7.16
CA THR A 2 -0.59 25.52 6.92
C THR A 2 -1.18 24.27 6.28
N THR A 3 -0.81 24.01 5.04
CA THR A 3 -0.94 22.70 4.41
C THR A 3 -0.36 21.68 5.38
N LYS A 4 -1.18 20.81 5.97
CA LYS A 4 -0.69 19.66 6.72
C LYS A 4 0.25 18.92 5.77
N SER A 5 1.56 18.92 6.06
CA SER A 5 2.43 17.93 5.47
C SER A 5 1.80 16.58 5.81
N HIS A 6 1.61 15.74 4.81
CA HIS A 6 1.49 14.32 5.07
C HIS A 6 2.80 13.97 5.76
N GLY A 7 2.73 13.68 7.06
CA GLY A 7 3.90 13.71 7.94
C GLY A 7 4.98 12.80 7.39
N ASP A 8 6.23 13.27 7.46
CA ASP A 8 7.40 12.44 7.17
C ASP A 8 7.27 11.07 7.89
N PRO A 9 7.75 9.98 7.30
CA PRO A 9 7.62 8.68 7.92
C PRO A 9 8.27 8.68 9.31
N PRO A 10 7.64 8.09 10.35
CA PRO A 10 8.05 8.25 11.75
C PRO A 10 9.50 7.85 12.03
N PHE A 11 10.08 6.95 11.24
CA PHE A 11 11.49 6.56 11.39
C PHE A 11 12.49 7.72 11.17
N LEU A 12 12.06 8.85 10.59
CA LEU A 12 12.89 10.05 10.44
C LEU A 12 12.94 10.91 11.70
N THR A 13 11.94 10.83 12.59
CA THR A 13 11.75 11.78 13.68
C THR A 13 11.56 11.12 15.05
N GLU A 14 11.23 9.84 15.10
CA GLU A 14 10.85 9.13 16.32
C GLU A 14 11.73 7.89 16.55
N ALA A 15 12.10 7.64 17.81
CA ALA A 15 12.87 6.48 18.19
C ALA A 15 12.02 5.19 18.17
N GLY A 16 12.66 4.05 17.89
CA GLY A 16 12.00 2.73 17.89
C GLY A 16 11.41 2.32 16.53
N TRP A 17 11.27 3.26 15.61
CA TRP A 17 10.89 3.00 14.23
C TRP A 17 12.09 2.62 13.37
N ARG A 18 11.88 1.72 12.40
CA ARG A 18 12.85 1.42 11.34
C ARG A 18 12.15 1.21 10.00
N PRO A 19 12.81 1.52 8.87
CA PRO A 19 12.24 1.25 7.56
C PRO A 19 12.21 -0.25 7.26
N LEU A 20 11.13 -0.72 6.63
CA LEU A 20 11.04 -2.09 6.09
C LEU A 20 11.59 -2.22 4.65
N LEU A 21 11.72 -1.10 3.94
CA LEU A 21 12.38 -1.03 2.64
C LEU A 21 13.79 -0.47 2.80
N ASN A 22 14.76 -1.08 2.13
CA ASN A 22 16.17 -0.71 2.25
C ASN A 22 16.60 0.44 1.30
N GLY A 23 15.66 1.00 0.53
CA GLY A 23 15.91 2.07 -0.44
C GLY A 23 16.60 1.65 -1.73
N ARG A 24 16.82 0.35 -1.96
CA ARG A 24 17.58 -0.18 -3.10
C ARG A 24 16.86 -1.30 -3.83
N ASP A 25 16.39 -2.30 -3.11
CA ASP A 25 15.79 -3.51 -3.67
C ASP A 25 14.80 -4.15 -2.68
N LEU A 26 14.30 -5.33 -3.02
CA LEU A 26 13.35 -6.10 -2.22
C LEU A 26 14.04 -7.08 -1.26
N SER A 27 15.33 -6.93 -0.95
CA SER A 27 15.99 -7.79 0.04
C SER A 27 15.27 -7.68 1.39
N GLY A 28 14.95 -8.81 2.02
CA GLY A 28 14.08 -8.87 3.19
C GLY A 28 12.60 -9.14 2.85
N TRP A 29 12.28 -9.39 1.59
CA TRP A 29 10.96 -9.74 1.09
C TRP A 29 11.04 -10.87 0.06
N HIS A 30 9.98 -11.67 -0.01
CA HIS A 30 9.79 -12.71 -1.02
C HIS A 30 8.34 -12.70 -1.53
N ALA A 31 8.14 -13.22 -2.74
CA ALA A 31 6.80 -13.44 -3.27
C ALA A 31 6.24 -14.76 -2.75
N ASP A 32 4.95 -14.80 -2.40
CA ASP A 32 4.26 -16.07 -2.19
C ASP A 32 4.17 -16.83 -3.53
N ALA A 33 4.39 -18.14 -3.51
CA ALA A 33 4.70 -18.93 -4.70
C ALA A 33 3.49 -19.22 -5.62
N SER A 34 2.49 -18.35 -5.66
CA SER A 34 1.24 -18.58 -6.41
C SER A 34 1.34 -18.19 -7.89
N VAL A 35 2.12 -17.16 -8.22
CA VAL A 35 2.37 -16.67 -9.60
C VAL A 35 3.75 -15.99 -9.69
N ALA A 36 4.18 -15.61 -10.89
CA ALA A 36 5.40 -14.81 -11.06
C ALA A 36 5.29 -13.45 -10.35
N SER A 37 6.35 -13.07 -9.63
CA SER A 37 6.45 -11.75 -9.03
C SER A 37 6.80 -10.69 -10.07
N GLU A 38 6.02 -9.61 -10.10
CA GLU A 38 6.27 -8.40 -10.87
C GLU A 38 6.58 -7.21 -9.94
N TRP A 39 6.79 -7.47 -8.64
CA TRP A 39 7.16 -6.43 -7.70
C TRP A 39 8.54 -5.87 -8.01
N PHE A 40 8.67 -4.55 -7.96
CA PHE A 40 9.95 -3.87 -8.11
C PHE A 40 10.02 -2.59 -7.28
N THR A 41 11.25 -2.16 -6.95
CA THR A 41 11.52 -0.88 -6.31
C THR A 41 11.51 0.28 -7.31
N SER A 42 11.10 1.46 -6.87
CA SER A 42 11.14 2.68 -7.68
C SER A 42 11.33 3.93 -6.84
N GLN A 43 11.88 4.99 -7.44
CA GLN A 43 11.99 6.33 -6.84
C GLN A 43 10.73 7.17 -7.04
N GLY A 44 9.78 6.71 -7.87
CA GLY A 44 8.63 7.50 -8.21
C GLY A 44 7.54 6.70 -8.90
N VAL A 45 6.31 7.05 -8.58
CA VAL A 45 5.11 6.49 -9.20
C VAL A 45 4.36 7.64 -9.85
N THR A 46 3.92 7.43 -11.08
CA THR A 46 3.10 8.38 -11.82
C THR A 46 1.72 7.80 -12.04
N TRP A 47 0.70 8.58 -11.72
CA TRP A 47 -0.68 8.31 -12.11
C TRP A 47 -1.18 9.37 -13.09
N LYS A 48 -1.88 8.94 -14.14
CA LYS A 48 -2.38 9.82 -15.20
C LYS A 48 -3.91 9.77 -15.26
N ARG A 49 -4.56 10.65 -14.50
CA ARG A 49 -6.03 10.74 -14.39
C ARG A 49 -6.81 10.64 -15.72
N VAL A 50 -6.32 11.26 -16.80
CA VAL A 50 -7.05 11.31 -18.08
C VAL A 50 -6.69 10.15 -19.00
N PHE A 51 -5.40 9.82 -19.12
CA PHE A 51 -4.91 8.90 -20.14
C PHE A 51 -4.72 7.46 -19.63
N SER A 52 -4.61 7.26 -18.32
CA SER A 52 -4.40 5.95 -17.70
C SER A 52 -4.98 5.94 -16.28
N PRO A 53 -6.29 6.18 -16.10
CA PRO A 53 -6.89 6.33 -14.77
C PRO A 53 -6.82 5.06 -13.91
N THR A 54 -6.73 3.88 -14.54
CA THR A 54 -6.79 2.58 -13.86
C THR A 54 -5.44 1.90 -13.69
N HIS A 55 -4.33 2.56 -14.07
CA HIS A 55 -2.99 2.01 -13.92
C HIS A 55 -2.02 3.03 -13.34
N LEU A 56 -1.08 2.54 -12.53
CA LEU A 56 0.10 3.27 -12.12
C LEU A 56 1.24 2.98 -13.09
N THR A 57 2.15 3.94 -13.27
CA THR A 57 3.36 3.75 -14.05
C THR A 57 4.56 4.12 -13.20
N ALA A 58 5.57 3.26 -13.20
CA ALA A 58 6.83 3.49 -12.51
C ALA A 58 7.98 2.86 -13.30
N LYS A 59 9.20 3.32 -13.05
CA LYS A 59 10.42 2.74 -13.62
C LYS A 59 11.14 1.95 -12.53
N ALA A 60 11.47 0.70 -12.81
CA ALA A 60 12.26 -0.12 -11.90
C ALA A 60 13.65 0.49 -11.66
N GLY A 61 14.08 0.45 -10.39
CA GLY A 61 15.40 0.90 -9.97
C GLY A 61 15.46 1.17 -8.46
N PRO A 62 16.66 1.43 -7.90
CA PRO A 62 16.83 1.71 -6.47
C PRO A 62 15.89 2.80 -5.96
N GLY A 63 15.09 2.49 -4.95
CA GLY A 63 14.13 3.44 -4.38
C GLY A 63 13.44 2.94 -3.13
N ASP A 64 12.66 3.85 -2.55
CA ASP A 64 11.93 3.77 -1.29
C ASP A 64 10.45 3.36 -1.46
N ARG A 65 10.02 3.09 -2.69
CA ARG A 65 8.65 2.63 -3.02
C ARG A 65 8.71 1.25 -3.67
N ILE A 66 7.66 0.47 -3.46
CA ILE A 66 7.45 -0.81 -4.15
C ILE A 66 6.19 -0.73 -5.03
N VAL A 67 6.23 -1.34 -6.21
CA VAL A 67 5.15 -1.29 -7.20
C VAL A 67 4.83 -2.71 -7.67
N ASN A 68 3.55 -3.06 -7.74
CA ASN A 68 3.03 -4.39 -8.03
C ASN A 68 2.98 -4.73 -9.54
N GLY A 69 3.98 -4.28 -10.30
CA GLY A 69 4.04 -4.51 -11.74
C GLY A 69 3.20 -3.54 -12.57
N LYS A 70 3.22 -3.73 -13.89
CA LYS A 70 2.55 -2.85 -14.86
C LYS A 70 1.04 -3.08 -14.89
N GLU A 71 0.62 -4.33 -14.78
CA GLU A 71 -0.78 -4.75 -14.86
C GLU A 71 -1.43 -4.88 -13.46
N GLY A 72 -0.64 -4.72 -12.39
CA GLY A 72 -1.11 -4.86 -11.01
C GLY A 72 -1.49 -6.29 -10.60
N LYS A 73 -1.18 -7.28 -11.44
CA LYS A 73 -1.49 -8.70 -11.24
C LYS A 73 -0.22 -9.46 -10.93
N THR A 74 0.03 -9.68 -9.65
CA THR A 74 1.24 -10.37 -9.20
C THR A 74 0.99 -11.10 -7.89
N ALA A 75 1.97 -11.91 -7.47
CA ALA A 75 1.95 -12.63 -6.20
C ALA A 75 1.93 -11.65 -5.03
N ASN A 76 1.47 -12.09 -3.86
CA ASN A 76 1.62 -11.27 -2.67
C ASN A 76 3.10 -11.15 -2.30
N LEU A 77 3.48 -9.99 -1.80
CA LEU A 77 4.82 -9.75 -1.29
C LEU A 77 4.81 -9.89 0.23
N VAL A 78 5.71 -10.72 0.76
CA VAL A 78 5.76 -11.11 2.16
C VAL A 78 7.13 -10.75 2.74
N SER A 79 7.17 -10.17 3.94
CA SER A 79 8.43 -9.91 4.62
C SER A 79 9.09 -11.22 5.04
N ASP A 80 10.41 -11.31 4.88
CA ASP A 80 11.20 -12.44 5.39
C ASP A 80 11.19 -12.47 6.92
N GLU A 81 11.20 -11.28 7.52
CA GLU A 81 11.09 -11.12 8.95
C GLU A 81 9.67 -11.37 9.44
N ARG A 82 9.57 -12.05 10.58
CA ARG A 82 8.31 -12.28 11.30
C ARG A 82 8.25 -11.38 12.51
N PHE A 83 7.09 -10.78 12.71
CA PHE A 83 6.86 -9.84 13.79
C PHE A 83 5.89 -10.43 14.83
N GLY A 84 6.17 -10.12 16.11
CA GLY A 84 5.23 -10.28 17.21
C GLY A 84 4.29 -9.08 17.29
N SER A 85 4.12 -8.47 18.45
CA SER A 85 3.46 -7.16 18.52
C SER A 85 4.31 -6.10 17.82
N PHE A 86 3.69 -5.29 16.96
CA PHE A 86 4.34 -4.19 16.26
C PHE A 86 3.40 -3.00 16.08
N GLU A 87 4.00 -1.85 15.83
CA GLU A 87 3.34 -0.69 15.25
C GLU A 87 3.83 -0.55 13.80
N LEU A 88 2.92 -0.21 12.88
CA LEU A 88 3.22 -0.11 11.46
C LEU A 88 2.71 1.23 10.91
N TYR A 89 3.61 1.91 10.22
CA TYR A 89 3.30 3.08 9.40
C TYR A 89 3.46 2.69 7.92
N LEU A 90 2.41 2.91 7.14
CA LEU A 90 2.36 2.59 5.71
C LEU A 90 1.67 3.74 4.98
N GLU A 91 2.29 4.19 3.90
CA GLU A 91 1.63 4.99 2.87
C GLU A 91 1.39 4.12 1.63
N PHE A 92 0.28 4.35 0.93
CA PHE A 92 -0.04 3.66 -0.30
C PHE A 92 -0.65 4.62 -1.31
N LEU A 93 -0.51 4.25 -2.59
CA LEU A 93 -1.08 4.95 -3.72
C LEU A 93 -1.82 3.94 -4.58
N LEU A 94 -3.06 4.27 -4.97
CA LEU A 94 -3.90 3.44 -5.84
C LEU A 94 -4.25 4.17 -7.12
N ALA A 95 -4.43 3.40 -8.20
CA ALA A 95 -5.16 3.86 -9.37
C ALA A 95 -6.68 3.71 -9.14
N LYS A 96 -7.48 4.37 -9.99
CA LYS A 96 -8.94 4.36 -9.87
C LYS A 96 -9.51 2.95 -9.99
N GLY A 97 -10.35 2.57 -9.04
CA GLY A 97 -11.02 1.27 -8.98
C GLY A 97 -10.12 0.11 -8.58
N SER A 98 -8.87 0.37 -8.18
CA SER A 98 -7.95 -0.67 -7.73
C SER A 98 -8.21 -1.09 -6.29
N TYR A 99 -7.83 -2.31 -5.96
CA TYR A 99 -7.84 -2.86 -4.61
C TYR A 99 -6.53 -3.60 -4.33
N SER A 100 -6.22 -3.75 -3.06
CA SER A 100 -5.09 -4.48 -2.48
C SER A 100 -5.42 -4.77 -1.01
N GLY A 101 -4.45 -5.28 -0.26
CA GLY A 101 -4.61 -5.59 1.15
C GLY A 101 -3.28 -5.60 1.88
N LEU A 102 -3.32 -5.27 3.15
CA LEU A 102 -2.22 -5.45 4.09
C LEU A 102 -2.56 -6.59 5.04
N PHE A 103 -1.87 -7.71 4.91
CA PHE A 103 -2.08 -8.88 5.76
C PHE A 103 -1.21 -8.81 7.02
N LEU A 104 -1.85 -8.58 8.17
CA LEU A 104 -1.21 -8.65 9.48
C LEU A 104 -1.10 -10.12 9.91
N HIS A 105 0.13 -10.54 10.21
CA HIS A 105 0.46 -11.93 10.56
C HIS A 105 0.03 -12.98 9.51
N GLY A 106 -0.22 -12.58 8.25
CA GLY A 106 -0.73 -13.45 7.21
C GLY A 106 -2.17 -13.95 7.45
N LEU A 107 -2.91 -13.33 8.38
CA LEU A 107 -4.25 -13.78 8.79
C LEU A 107 -5.31 -12.69 8.66
N TYR A 108 -5.00 -11.48 9.12
CA TYR A 108 -5.97 -10.38 9.17
C TYR A 108 -5.66 -9.36 8.09
N GLU A 109 -6.55 -9.22 7.12
CA GLU A 109 -6.41 -8.23 6.07
C GLU A 109 -6.99 -6.88 6.50
N ILE A 110 -6.16 -5.85 6.43
CA ILE A 110 -6.61 -4.47 6.40
C ILE A 110 -6.84 -4.10 4.95
N GLN A 111 -8.11 -3.84 4.61
CA GLN A 111 -8.55 -3.61 3.24
C GLN A 111 -7.95 -2.31 2.68
N ILE A 112 -7.37 -2.39 1.49
CA ILE A 112 -6.91 -1.23 0.72
C ILE A 112 -7.74 -1.17 -0.56
N PHE A 113 -8.68 -0.23 -0.64
CA PHE A 113 -9.59 -0.12 -1.78
C PHE A 113 -9.81 1.33 -2.18
N ASP A 114 -10.05 1.59 -3.47
CA ASP A 114 -10.54 2.88 -3.94
C ASP A 114 -12.00 3.10 -3.51
N SER A 115 -12.19 3.44 -2.23
CA SER A 115 -13.48 3.84 -1.66
C SER A 115 -13.77 5.33 -1.89
N TYR A 116 -12.95 6.08 -2.64
CA TYR A 116 -13.15 7.52 -2.79
C TYR A 116 -14.48 7.85 -3.49
N GLY A 117 -15.22 8.81 -2.92
CA GLY A 117 -16.51 9.25 -3.45
C GLY A 117 -17.68 8.31 -3.13
N TYR A 118 -17.45 7.19 -2.43
CA TYR A 118 -18.54 6.39 -1.88
C TYR A 118 -19.17 7.10 -0.68
N ASN A 119 -20.46 7.43 -0.80
CA ASN A 119 -21.23 8.19 0.20
C ASN A 119 -22.16 7.31 1.05
N GLY A 120 -22.13 5.99 0.86
CA GLY A 120 -22.91 5.06 1.70
C GLY A 120 -22.25 4.82 3.05
N ALA A 121 -22.91 4.03 3.89
CA ALA A 121 -22.29 3.51 5.11
C ALA A 121 -21.13 2.57 4.72
N PRO A 122 -19.92 2.75 5.27
CA PRO A 122 -18.80 1.85 4.97
C PRO A 122 -19.13 0.40 5.31
N THR A 123 -18.65 -0.50 4.47
CA THR A 123 -18.84 -1.94 4.56
C THR A 123 -17.55 -2.65 4.96
N VAL A 124 -17.64 -3.95 5.18
CA VAL A 124 -16.47 -4.81 5.46
C VAL A 124 -15.53 -4.98 4.25
N GLY A 125 -15.87 -4.41 3.09
CA GLY A 125 -15.03 -4.39 1.88
C GLY A 125 -14.44 -3.01 1.55
N ASP A 126 -14.71 -1.99 2.37
CA ASP A 126 -14.22 -0.63 2.15
C ASP A 126 -12.82 -0.39 2.75
N CYS A 127 -12.12 0.62 2.23
CA CYS A 127 -10.77 0.97 2.65
C CYS A 127 -10.67 1.19 4.18
N GLY A 128 -9.73 0.48 4.81
CA GLY A 128 -9.52 0.51 6.25
C GLY A 128 -10.41 -0.45 7.05
N ALA A 129 -11.28 -1.24 6.40
CA ALA A 129 -11.95 -2.36 7.05
C ALA A 129 -10.94 -3.39 7.54
N VAL A 130 -11.29 -4.10 8.61
CA VAL A 130 -10.80 -5.46 8.81
C VAL A 130 -11.66 -6.33 7.89
N TYR A 131 -11.08 -6.80 6.79
CA TYR A 131 -11.83 -7.36 5.67
C TYR A 131 -12.75 -8.51 6.13
N GLU A 132 -14.00 -8.51 5.64
CA GLU A 132 -15.08 -9.45 6.01
C GLU A 132 -15.48 -9.51 7.51
N LEU A 133 -14.86 -8.71 8.38
CA LEU A 133 -15.08 -8.76 9.83
C LEU A 133 -15.66 -7.47 10.40
N SER A 134 -15.08 -6.31 10.05
CA SER A 134 -15.48 -5.03 10.64
C SER A 134 -15.28 -3.86 9.67
N PRO A 135 -16.32 -3.05 9.41
CA PRO A 135 -16.19 -1.87 8.57
C PRO A 135 -15.33 -0.79 9.26
N PRO A 136 -14.69 0.11 8.50
CA PRO A 136 -14.03 1.26 9.10
C PRO A 136 -15.07 2.19 9.73
N ALA A 137 -14.67 2.93 10.77
CA ALA A 137 -15.57 3.88 11.43
C ALA A 137 -16.09 4.99 10.50
N ARG A 138 -15.34 5.32 9.45
CA ARG A 138 -15.71 6.27 8.39
C ARG A 138 -14.90 6.02 7.12
N ASN A 139 -15.44 6.43 5.97
CA ASN A 139 -14.65 6.55 4.75
C ASN A 139 -13.74 7.79 4.84
N ALA A 140 -12.42 7.57 4.83
CA ALA A 140 -11.40 8.62 4.85
C ALA A 140 -10.47 8.57 3.62
N ALA A 141 -10.89 7.86 2.56
CA ALA A 141 -10.10 7.71 1.36
C ALA A 141 -9.85 9.05 0.67
N ARG A 142 -8.63 9.24 0.18
CA ARG A 142 -8.28 10.33 -0.74
C ARG A 142 -8.59 9.89 -2.18
N PRO A 143 -8.77 10.83 -3.12
CA PRO A 143 -8.88 10.45 -4.53
C PRO A 143 -7.66 9.62 -4.96
N PRO A 144 -7.81 8.73 -5.95
CA PRO A 144 -6.68 8.09 -6.61
C PRO A 144 -5.68 9.14 -7.10
N GLY A 145 -4.38 8.83 -7.05
CA GLY A 145 -3.31 9.75 -7.48
C GLY A 145 -2.70 10.59 -6.40
#